data_AF-A0A3S3BWV4-F1
#
_entry.id   AF-A0A3S3BWV4-F1
#
_cell.length_a   1.000
_cell.length_b   1.000
_cell.length_c   1.000
_cell.angle_alpha   90.00
_cell.angle_beta   90.00
_cell.angle_gamma   90.00
#
_symmetry.space_group_name_H-M   'P 1'
#
loop_
_entity.id
_entity.type
_entity.pdbx_description
1 polymer ?
#
loop_
_entity_poly.entity_id
_entity_poly.type
_entity_poly.pdbx_seq_one_letter_code
_entity_poly.pdbx_strand_id
1 'polypeptide(L)'
;MTRTPAHFDLRRDTPSKDGGQPFSTPTRITRLLFSTGSRSDVDGVWWPRTQNLSVELHDLVVCLTPRLGPVARIHFDWNAVSTMQRHIDPEDGLVVTGPEADQSGRVMRLYSRNGSRVDIAIVEPGVDTAYGYKLMARILDPQTEFACEG
;
A
#
# COMPACT_ATOMS: atom_id res chain seq x y z
N MET A 1 35.34 -17.45 34.04
CA MET A 1 35.26 -16.23 33.21
C MET A 1 34.50 -16.60 31.95
N THR A 2 33.18 -16.40 31.95
CA THR A 2 32.28 -16.89 30.90
C THR A 2 32.26 -15.88 29.75
N ARG A 3 32.71 -16.32 28.57
CA ARG A 3 32.73 -15.51 27.35
C ARG A 3 31.32 -15.49 26.77
N THR A 4 30.64 -14.34 26.81
CA THR A 4 29.40 -14.09 26.08
C THR A 4 29.73 -13.77 24.62
N PRO A 5 29.16 -14.47 23.63
CA PRO A 5 29.01 -13.90 22.30
C PRO A 5 27.51 -13.77 22.00
N ALA A 6 27.02 -12.54 22.02
CA ALA A 6 25.74 -12.21 21.41
C ALA A 6 25.89 -10.83 20.79
N HIS A 7 26.32 -10.81 19.54
CA HIS A 7 25.98 -9.71 18.65
C HIS A 7 25.31 -10.31 17.44
N PHE A 8 23.99 -10.51 17.57
CA PHE A 8 23.11 -10.65 16.44
C PHE A 8 22.98 -9.23 15.86
N ASP A 9 23.80 -8.92 14.86
CA ASP A 9 23.60 -7.73 14.05
C ASP A 9 22.29 -7.90 13.28
N LEU A 10 21.17 -7.49 13.89
CA LEU A 10 20.02 -7.04 13.11
C LEU A 10 20.55 -5.89 12.26
N ARG A 11 20.77 -6.18 10.97
CA ARG A 11 20.92 -5.19 9.91
C ARG A 11 19.78 -4.19 10.08
N ARG A 12 20.04 -3.09 10.78
CA ARG A 12 19.26 -1.88 10.68
C ARG A 12 19.44 -1.43 9.24
N ASP A 13 18.42 -1.61 8.42
CA ASP A 13 18.29 -0.84 7.20
C ASP A 13 18.38 0.63 7.62
N THR A 14 19.56 1.22 7.42
CA THR A 14 19.76 2.65 7.63
C THR A 14 18.82 3.38 6.68
N PRO A 15 18.07 4.40 7.13
CA PRO A 15 17.28 5.22 6.23
C PRO A 15 18.21 5.74 5.14
N SER A 16 17.79 5.57 3.88
CA SER A 16 18.57 6.01 2.73
C SER A 16 18.83 7.51 2.86
N LYS A 17 20.08 7.89 3.11
CA LYS A 17 20.52 9.28 3.28
C LYS A 17 20.31 10.15 2.03
N ASP A 18 19.87 9.56 0.92
CA ASP A 18 19.67 10.22 -0.37
C ASP A 18 18.24 10.75 -0.58
N GLY A 19 17.40 10.80 0.46
CA GLY A 19 16.01 11.25 0.31
C GLY A 19 15.13 10.29 -0.52
N GLY A 20 15.60 9.05 -0.70
CA GLY A 20 14.87 7.95 -1.29
C GLY A 20 13.78 7.39 -0.37
N GLN A 21 13.00 6.45 -0.89
CA GLN A 21 11.92 5.80 -0.13
C GLN A 21 12.51 5.02 1.07
N PRO A 22 11.89 5.07 2.27
CA PRO A 22 12.37 4.35 3.46
C PRO A 22 12.42 2.83 3.26
N PHE A 23 11.69 2.30 2.29
CA PHE A 23 11.66 0.90 1.93
C PHE A 23 12.37 0.71 0.59
N SER A 24 13.43 -0.10 0.58
CA SER A 24 14.27 -0.30 -0.61
C SER A 24 13.94 -1.59 -1.37
N THR A 25 13.28 -2.56 -0.73
CA THR A 25 12.94 -3.86 -1.32
C THR A 25 11.55 -4.32 -0.87
N PRO A 26 10.69 -4.79 -1.80
CA PRO A 26 9.43 -5.41 -1.41
C PRO A 26 9.73 -6.80 -0.81
N THR A 27 9.08 -7.10 0.30
CA THR A 27 9.17 -8.39 0.98
C THR A 27 8.25 -9.44 0.34
N ARG A 28 7.22 -9.00 -0.39
CA ARG A 28 6.23 -9.83 -1.10
C ARG A 28 5.81 -9.22 -2.42
N ILE A 29 5.25 -10.06 -3.31
CA ILE A 29 4.61 -9.58 -4.54
C ILE A 29 3.29 -8.90 -4.19
N THR A 30 3.26 -7.58 -4.32
CA THR A 30 2.07 -6.74 -4.17
C THR A 30 1.08 -7.03 -5.30
N ARG A 31 -0.17 -7.37 -4.96
CA ARG A 31 -1.27 -7.47 -5.93
C ARG A 31 -1.81 -6.08 -6.23
N LEU A 32 -1.21 -5.41 -7.19
CA LEU A 32 -1.55 -4.04 -7.57
C LEU A 32 -1.89 -3.99 -9.06
N LEU A 33 -3.04 -3.42 -9.39
CA LEU A 33 -3.43 -3.07 -10.75
C LEU A 33 -3.56 -1.55 -10.84
N PHE A 34 -3.09 -0.97 -11.94
CA PHE A 34 -3.28 0.45 -12.21
C PHE A 34 -4.38 0.64 -13.25
N SER A 35 -5.08 1.76 -13.14
CA SER A 35 -5.94 2.21 -14.22
C SER A 35 -5.13 2.51 -15.47
N THR A 36 -5.71 2.20 -16.62
CA THR A 36 -5.16 2.45 -17.96
C THR A 36 -5.92 3.53 -18.72
N GLY A 37 -6.92 4.18 -18.10
CA GLY A 37 -7.75 5.18 -18.79
C GLY A 37 -8.68 5.97 -17.87
N SER A 38 -9.45 6.90 -18.46
CA SER A 38 -10.26 7.91 -17.75
C SER A 38 -11.57 7.40 -17.15
N ARG A 39 -11.73 6.08 -16.98
CA ARG A 39 -13.01 5.47 -16.58
C ARG A 39 -13.11 5.13 -15.09
N SER A 40 -11.98 5.15 -14.38
CA SER A 40 -11.93 4.91 -12.94
C SER A 40 -11.79 6.22 -12.18
N ASP A 41 -12.48 6.32 -11.05
CA ASP A 41 -12.31 7.42 -10.08
C ASP A 41 -11.02 7.26 -9.24
N VAL A 42 -10.32 6.13 -9.40
CA VAL A 42 -9.08 5.79 -8.71
C VAL A 42 -7.97 5.48 -9.72
N ASP A 43 -6.72 5.72 -9.33
CA ASP A 43 -5.53 5.48 -10.15
C ASP A 43 -5.09 4.00 -10.14
N GLY A 44 -5.53 3.25 -9.14
CA GLY A 44 -5.21 1.83 -9.00
C GLY A 44 -6.06 1.11 -7.97
N VAL A 45 -5.90 -0.21 -7.95
CA VAL A 45 -6.52 -1.09 -6.97
C VAL A 45 -5.46 -1.99 -6.39
N TRP A 46 -5.42 -2.04 -5.07
CA TRP A 46 -4.56 -2.90 -4.30
C TRP A 46 -5.39 -3.97 -3.60
N TRP A 47 -4.95 -5.23 -3.73
CA TRP A 47 -5.56 -6.35 -3.02
C TRP A 47 -4.60 -6.96 -1.99
N PRO A 48 -4.64 -6.53 -0.72
CA PRO A 48 -3.83 -7.09 0.33
C PRO A 48 -4.04 -8.59 0.51
N ARG A 49 -3.01 -9.29 0.98
CA ARG A 49 -3.07 -10.71 1.32
C ARG A 49 -3.62 -10.94 2.73
N THR A 50 -3.45 -9.97 3.61
CA THR A 50 -3.72 -10.06 5.05
C THR A 50 -4.51 -8.85 5.52
N GLN A 51 -5.21 -9.01 6.65
CA GLN A 51 -5.90 -7.91 7.33
C GLN A 51 -4.91 -6.92 7.99
N ASN A 52 -3.63 -7.29 8.12
CA ASN A 52 -2.60 -6.39 8.65
C ASN A 52 -2.02 -5.54 7.51
N LEU A 53 -2.73 -4.47 7.17
CA LEU A 53 -2.34 -3.58 6.07
C LEU A 53 -1.01 -2.89 6.32
N SER A 54 -0.63 -2.61 7.56
CA SER A 54 0.63 -1.91 7.87
C SER A 54 1.86 -2.67 7.37
N VAL A 55 1.86 -4.01 7.48
CA VAL A 55 2.98 -4.84 7.02
C VAL A 55 3.08 -4.84 5.50
N GLU A 56 1.95 -4.83 4.80
CA GLU A 56 1.94 -4.84 3.33
C GLU A 56 2.02 -3.44 2.72
N LEU A 57 1.77 -2.39 3.50
CA LEU A 57 1.87 -1.01 3.07
C LEU A 57 3.29 -0.69 2.58
N HIS A 58 4.30 -1.22 3.26
CA HIS A 58 5.70 -1.02 2.87
C HIS A 58 5.93 -1.55 1.46
N ASP A 59 5.48 -2.78 1.18
CA ASP A 59 5.60 -3.39 -0.14
C ASP A 59 4.83 -2.60 -1.21
N LEU A 60 3.65 -2.08 -0.88
CA LEU A 60 2.87 -1.20 -1.77
C LEU A 60 3.64 0.08 -2.08
N VAL A 61 4.17 0.75 -1.06
CA VAL A 61 4.93 2.00 -1.17
C VAL A 61 6.18 1.81 -2.03
N VAL A 62 6.89 0.68 -1.88
CA VAL A 62 8.00 0.32 -2.78
C VAL A 62 7.53 0.19 -4.22
N CYS A 63 6.43 -0.52 -4.48
CA CYS A 63 5.89 -0.70 -5.83
C CYS A 63 5.40 0.61 -6.49
N LEU A 64 4.94 1.58 -5.70
CA LEU A 64 4.48 2.89 -6.20
C LEU A 64 5.65 3.85 -6.50
N THR A 65 6.78 3.71 -5.81
CA THR A 65 7.92 4.65 -5.90
C THR A 65 8.42 4.87 -7.33
N PRO A 66 8.61 3.84 -8.19
CA PRO A 66 9.08 4.05 -9.55
C PRO A 66 8.13 4.88 -10.43
N ARG A 67 6.83 4.90 -10.10
CA ARG A 67 5.79 5.59 -10.88
C ARG A 67 5.46 6.97 -10.31
N LEU A 68 5.48 7.11 -8.98
CA LEU A 68 5.03 8.31 -8.28
C LEU A 68 6.17 9.18 -7.74
N GLY A 69 7.38 8.61 -7.66
CA GLY A 69 8.49 9.14 -6.88
C GLY A 69 8.37 8.79 -5.38
N PRO A 70 9.30 9.27 -4.54
CA PRO A 70 9.28 9.01 -3.10
C PRO A 70 7.95 9.45 -2.46
N VAL A 71 7.30 8.55 -1.76
CA VAL A 71 6.00 8.78 -1.12
C VAL A 71 6.26 9.46 0.23
N ALA A 72 5.54 10.56 0.49
CA ALA A 72 5.73 11.36 1.70
C ALA A 72 4.55 11.27 2.66
N ARG A 73 3.34 11.08 2.12
CA ARG A 73 2.12 11.14 2.93
C ARG A 73 1.08 10.14 2.45
N ILE A 74 0.38 9.54 3.40
CA ILE A 74 -0.72 8.61 3.17
C ILE A 74 -1.91 9.02 4.05
N HIS A 75 -3.07 9.16 3.43
CA HIS A 75 -4.35 9.36 4.08
C HIS A 75 -5.19 8.11 3.88
N PHE A 76 -5.69 7.52 4.96
CA PHE A 76 -6.53 6.33 4.88
C PHE A 76 -7.30 6.11 6.19
N ASP A 77 -8.48 5.47 6.11
CA ASP A 77 -9.24 5.06 7.29
C ASP A 77 -8.68 3.78 7.90
N TRP A 78 -7.58 3.92 8.63
CA TRP A 78 -6.89 2.81 9.28
C TRP A 78 -7.72 2.12 10.36
N ASN A 79 -8.60 2.86 11.05
CA ASN A 79 -9.43 2.32 12.12
C ASN A 79 -10.54 1.42 11.57
N ALA A 80 -11.06 1.72 10.38
CA ALA A 80 -12.04 0.86 9.72
C ALA A 80 -11.44 -0.46 9.20
N VAL A 81 -10.12 -0.55 8.99
CA VAL A 81 -9.51 -1.64 8.19
C VAL A 81 -8.35 -2.38 8.88
N SER A 82 -7.75 -1.87 9.97
CA SER A 82 -6.65 -2.58 10.65
C SER A 82 -6.67 -2.39 12.17
N THR A 83 -7.03 -3.46 12.89
CA THR A 83 -6.99 -3.55 14.37
C THR A 83 -5.57 -3.67 14.93
N MET A 84 -4.56 -3.94 14.09
CA MET A 84 -3.18 -4.24 14.54
C MET A 84 -2.15 -3.50 13.70
N GLN A 85 -1.87 -2.26 14.07
CA GLN A 85 -0.85 -1.45 13.42
C GLN A 85 0.51 -1.65 14.10
N ARG A 86 1.54 -1.95 13.30
CA ARG A 86 2.92 -1.60 13.67
C ARG A 86 3.11 -0.15 13.26
N HIS A 87 3.56 0.68 14.20
CA HIS A 87 3.80 2.10 13.98
C HIS A 87 4.81 2.27 12.83
N ILE A 88 4.46 3.09 11.83
CA ILE A 88 5.44 3.65 10.89
C ILE A 88 5.98 4.89 11.58
N ASP A 89 7.30 4.92 11.80
CA ASP A 89 7.90 6.01 12.55
C ASP A 89 7.95 7.26 11.66
N PRO A 90 7.57 8.46 12.17
CA PRO A 90 7.76 9.71 11.45
C PRO A 90 9.19 9.92 10.92
N GLU A 91 10.21 9.33 11.57
CA GLU A 91 11.60 9.37 11.11
C GLU A 91 11.82 8.71 9.74
N ASP A 92 10.94 7.79 9.32
CA ASP A 92 10.98 7.15 8.00
C ASP A 92 10.55 8.11 6.86
N GLY A 93 10.12 9.33 7.21
CA GLY A 93 9.72 10.35 6.24
C GLY A 93 8.40 10.05 5.52
N LEU A 94 7.65 9.05 6.01
CA LEU A 94 6.33 8.67 5.56
C LEU A 94 5.30 9.02 6.64
N VAL A 95 4.49 10.06 6.38
CA VAL A 95 3.46 10.52 7.30
C VAL A 95 2.16 9.79 7.00
N VAL A 96 1.68 8.99 7.95
CA VAL A 96 0.43 8.24 7.82
C VAL A 96 -0.64 8.87 8.71
N THR A 97 -1.78 9.24 8.11
CA THR A 97 -2.88 9.95 8.78
C THR A 97 -4.23 9.32 8.44
N GLY A 98 -5.26 9.73 9.20
CA GLY A 98 -6.66 9.37 8.94
C GLY A 98 -7.18 9.86 7.58
N PRO A 99 -8.41 9.48 7.21
CA PRO A 99 -8.99 9.83 5.93
C PRO A 99 -9.28 11.34 5.85
N GLU A 100 -9.23 11.90 4.64
CA GLU A 100 -9.75 13.24 4.37
C GLU A 100 -11.30 13.26 4.41
N ALA A 101 -11.90 14.44 4.56
CA ALA A 101 -13.34 14.57 4.81
C ALA A 101 -14.24 13.99 3.70
N ASP A 102 -13.75 13.93 2.47
CA ASP A 102 -14.45 13.39 1.29
C ASP A 102 -13.96 11.98 0.89
N GLN A 103 -13.03 11.41 1.66
CA GLN A 103 -12.36 10.17 1.30
C GLN A 103 -13.19 8.96 1.74
N SER A 104 -13.53 8.10 0.78
CA SER A 104 -14.10 6.79 1.07
C SER A 104 -13.13 5.97 1.94
N GLY A 105 -13.63 5.31 2.99
CA GLY A 105 -12.81 4.49 3.88
C GLY A 105 -12.11 3.30 3.21
N ARG A 106 -12.46 2.97 1.95
CA ARG A 106 -11.77 1.94 1.14
C ARG A 106 -10.80 2.50 0.12
N VAL A 107 -10.63 3.82 0.04
CA VAL A 107 -9.67 4.47 -0.85
C VAL A 107 -8.52 4.98 -0.01
N MET A 108 -7.30 4.56 -0.33
CA MET A 108 -6.06 5.09 0.22
C MET A 108 -5.51 6.15 -0.73
N ARG A 109 -5.22 7.34 -0.21
CA ARG A 109 -4.70 8.46 -0.97
C ARG A 109 -3.23 8.68 -0.60
N LEU A 110 -2.35 8.61 -1.59
CA LEU A 110 -0.91 8.75 -1.40
C LEU A 110 -0.39 9.99 -2.13
N TYR A 111 0.51 10.72 -1.48
CA TYR A 111 1.17 11.88 -2.03
C TYR A 111 2.68 11.68 -2.03
N SER A 112 3.34 11.98 -3.15
CA SER A 112 4.80 12.04 -3.19
C SER A 112 5.35 13.37 -2.72
N ARG A 113 6.65 13.38 -2.45
CA ARG A 113 7.42 14.60 -2.12
C ARG A 113 7.34 15.68 -3.22
N ASN A 114 7.04 15.31 -4.46
CA ASN A 114 6.93 16.24 -5.58
C ASN A 114 5.50 16.80 -5.78
N GLY A 115 4.54 16.41 -4.92
CA GLY A 115 3.15 16.88 -4.98
C GLY A 115 2.22 16.07 -5.88
N SER A 116 2.72 15.01 -6.53
CA SER A 116 1.85 14.08 -7.27
C SER A 116 0.99 13.26 -6.32
N ARG A 117 -0.23 12.91 -6.75
CA ARG A 117 -1.20 12.14 -5.98
C ARG A 117 -1.57 10.86 -6.73
N VAL A 118 -1.78 9.78 -5.99
CA VAL A 118 -2.53 8.61 -6.47
C VAL A 118 -3.60 8.20 -5.47
N ASP A 119 -4.77 7.85 -5.97
CA ASP A 119 -5.86 7.26 -5.21
C ASP A 119 -5.90 5.74 -5.51
N ILE A 120 -5.75 4.91 -4.48
CA ILE A 120 -5.69 3.45 -4.56
C ILE A 120 -6.87 2.86 -3.80
N ALA A 121 -7.78 2.16 -4.49
CA ALA A 121 -8.85 1.42 -3.83
C ALA A 121 -8.32 0.11 -3.22
N ILE A 122 -8.90 -0.31 -2.10
CA ILE A 122 -8.52 -1.54 -1.39
C ILE A 122 -9.63 -2.59 -1.53
N VAL A 123 -9.25 -3.78 -2.00
CA VAL A 123 -10.11 -4.98 -1.98
C VAL A 123 -9.91 -5.72 -0.67
N GLU A 124 -10.99 -6.20 -0.06
CA GLU A 124 -10.90 -6.94 1.20
C GLU A 124 -10.04 -8.21 1.06
N PRO A 125 -9.12 -8.46 1.99
CA PRO A 125 -8.30 -9.67 1.96
C PRO A 125 -9.15 -10.89 2.36
N GLY A 126 -8.77 -12.07 1.87
CA GLY A 126 -9.42 -13.34 2.23
C GLY A 126 -10.54 -13.79 1.29
N VAL A 127 -10.88 -13.01 0.26
CA VAL A 127 -11.75 -13.50 -0.82
C VAL A 127 -11.04 -14.50 -1.74
N ASP A 128 -11.80 -15.33 -2.46
CA ASP A 128 -11.27 -16.26 -3.45
C ASP A 128 -10.38 -15.54 -4.50
N THR A 129 -9.32 -16.22 -4.99
CA THR A 129 -8.34 -15.64 -5.93
C THR A 129 -8.97 -15.13 -7.22
N ALA A 130 -9.81 -15.93 -7.88
CA ALA A 130 -10.47 -15.53 -9.12
C ALA A 130 -11.45 -14.39 -8.85
N TYR A 131 -12.20 -14.48 -7.75
CA TYR A 131 -13.15 -13.44 -7.38
C TYR A 131 -12.48 -12.10 -7.03
N GLY A 132 -11.36 -12.11 -6.30
CA GLY A 132 -10.63 -10.90 -5.95
C GLY A 132 -10.07 -10.18 -7.19
N TYR A 133 -9.52 -10.89 -8.17
CA TYR A 133 -9.11 -10.26 -9.43
C TYR A 133 -10.30 -9.70 -10.23
N LYS A 134 -11.45 -10.38 -10.22
CA LYS A 134 -12.70 -9.82 -10.79
C LYS A 134 -13.08 -8.53 -10.07
N LEU A 135 -13.07 -8.49 -8.74
CA LEU A 135 -13.34 -7.26 -7.99
C LEU A 135 -12.37 -6.13 -8.35
N MET A 136 -11.06 -6.41 -8.45
CA MET A 136 -10.08 -5.39 -8.85
C MET A 136 -10.39 -4.83 -10.24
N ALA A 137 -10.70 -5.69 -11.21
CA ALA A 137 -11.07 -5.27 -12.56
C ALA A 137 -12.37 -4.44 -12.57
N ARG A 138 -13.37 -4.83 -11.77
CA ARG A 138 -14.66 -4.12 -11.66
C ARG A 138 -14.50 -2.72 -11.08
N ILE A 139 -13.59 -2.54 -10.14
CA ILE A 139 -13.33 -1.23 -9.54
C ILE A 139 -12.65 -0.31 -10.56
N LEU A 140 -11.71 -0.83 -11.36
CA LEU A 140 -11.03 -0.05 -12.41
C LEU A 140 -11.91 0.21 -13.64
N ASP A 141 -12.81 -0.70 -13.96
CA ASP A 141 -13.80 -0.52 -15.02
C ASP A 141 -15.16 -1.04 -14.53
N PRO A 142 -16.00 -0.15 -13.96
CA PRO A 142 -17.33 -0.48 -13.46
C PRO A 142 -18.31 -0.95 -14.53
N GLN A 143 -17.95 -0.92 -15.81
CA GLN A 143 -18.75 -1.47 -16.90
C GLN A 143 -18.24 -2.85 -17.36
N THR A 144 -17.19 -3.39 -16.73
CA THR A 144 -16.72 -4.77 -16.97
C THR A 144 -17.82 -5.74 -16.58
N GLU A 145 -18.58 -6.22 -17.56
CA GLU A 145 -19.46 -7.38 -17.41
C GLU A 145 -18.57 -8.62 -17.30
N PHE A 146 -18.53 -9.25 -16.12
CA PHE A 146 -17.95 -10.58 -16.01
C PHE A 146 -18.95 -11.54 -16.63
N ALA A 147 -18.65 -12.06 -17.81
CA ALA A 147 -19.42 -13.16 -18.38
C ALA A 147 -19.55 -14.25 -17.32
N CYS A 148 -20.78 -14.57 -16.94
CA CYS A 148 -21.09 -15.71 -16.10
C CYS A 148 -20.67 -16.97 -16.87
N GLU A 149 -19.55 -17.58 -16.49
CA GLU A 149 -19.27 -18.97 -16.87
C GLU A 149 -20.30 -19.84 -16.15
N GLY A 150 -21.17 -20.48 -16.93
CA GLY A 150 -22.24 -21.39 -16.48
C GLY A 150 -21.79 -22.83 -16.33
#